data_AF-A0A1E1LRJ2-F1
#
_entry.id   AF-A0A1E1LRJ2-F1
#
_cell.length_a   1.000
_cell.length_b   1.000
_cell.length_c   1.000
_cell.angle_alpha   90.00
_cell.angle_beta   90.00
_cell.angle_gamma   90.00
#
_symmetry.space_group_name_H-M   'P 1'
#
loop_
_entity.id
_entity.type
_entity.pdbx_description
1 polymer ?
#
loop_
_entity_poly.entity_id
_entity_poly.type
_entity_poly.pdbx_seq_one_letter_code
_entity_poly.pdbx_strand_id
1 'polypeptide(L)'
;MNWENNKAQLDVFKFKGGDEIAAIAKANNQLLRCHTMVWHKQLPAWVSNGTWPAASLTAVIQNLVTKTMTHYKGQCHAWDVVNEVVNEVVNEVCIPQGPRPDFIKIASEAAAIADPVTELYYNEFRIGSPGAKSKAALAVVRTLLDAKVKITGIGLQSHFIVEGNPSKATHVAKLGGFTA
;
A
#
# COMPACT_ATOMS: atom_id res chain seq x y z
N MET A 1 9.75 -4.84 3.37
CA MET A 1 8.82 -5.51 4.31
C MET A 1 7.55 -5.91 3.58
N ASN A 2 7.67 -6.51 2.39
CA ASN A 2 6.52 -6.89 1.55
C ASN A 2 5.88 -8.20 2.04
N TRP A 3 4.73 -8.56 1.47
CA TRP A 3 4.01 -9.78 1.83
C TRP A 3 4.90 -11.03 1.72
N GLU A 4 5.53 -11.27 0.56
CA GLU A 4 6.36 -12.47 0.34
C GLU A 4 7.45 -12.64 1.39
N ASN A 5 8.18 -11.58 1.74
CA ASN A 5 9.25 -11.66 2.73
C ASN A 5 8.71 -11.88 4.16
N ASN A 6 7.60 -11.23 4.51
CA ASN A 6 7.04 -11.31 5.85
C ASN A 6 6.20 -12.58 6.08
N LYS A 7 5.54 -13.12 5.04
CA LYS A 7 4.61 -14.27 5.11
C LYS A 7 4.73 -15.17 3.87
N ALA A 8 5.92 -15.72 3.65
CA ALA A 8 6.21 -16.62 2.52
C ALA A 8 5.38 -17.92 2.53
N GLN A 9 4.89 -18.34 3.70
CA GLN A 9 4.06 -19.53 3.91
C GLN A 9 2.78 -19.15 4.66
N LEU A 10 1.71 -19.92 4.47
CA LEU A 10 0.48 -19.71 5.23
C LEU A 10 0.79 -19.84 6.73
N ASP A 11 0.35 -18.85 7.49
CA ASP A 11 0.48 -18.70 8.95
C ASP A 11 1.89 -18.72 9.57
N VAL A 12 2.93 -18.60 8.76
CA VAL A 12 4.31 -18.42 9.23
C VAL A 12 4.80 -17.02 8.88
N PHE A 13 5.20 -16.26 9.91
CA PHE A 13 5.78 -14.94 9.74
C PHE A 13 7.30 -14.95 9.94
N LYS A 14 8.02 -14.21 9.09
CA LYS A 14 9.47 -14.01 9.17
C LYS A 14 9.79 -12.52 9.08
N PHE A 15 10.15 -11.90 10.21
CA PHE A 15 10.40 -10.46 10.27
C PHE A 15 11.88 -10.07 10.24
N LYS A 16 12.81 -11.02 10.40
CA LYS A 16 14.25 -10.77 10.56
C LYS A 16 14.82 -9.71 9.60
N GLY A 17 14.58 -9.84 8.29
CA GLY A 17 15.13 -8.88 7.32
C GLY A 17 14.54 -7.47 7.44
N GLY A 18 13.26 -7.35 7.85
CA GLY A 18 12.67 -6.05 8.15
C GLY A 18 13.11 -5.50 9.50
N ASP A 19 13.35 -6.35 10.50
CA ASP A 19 13.91 -5.97 11.80
C ASP A 19 15.30 -5.37 11.66
N GLU A 20 16.14 -5.94 10.80
CA GLU A 20 17.47 -5.41 10.48
C GLU A 20 17.38 -3.99 9.90
N ILE A 21 16.43 -3.74 8.98
CA ILE A 21 16.19 -2.40 8.41
C ILE A 21 15.67 -1.43 9.47
N ALA A 22 14.71 -1.85 10.30
CA ALA A 22 14.15 -1.01 11.35
C ALA A 22 15.20 -0.63 12.41
N ALA A 23 16.08 -1.58 12.76
CA ALA A 23 17.20 -1.34 13.66
C ALA A 23 18.18 -0.30 13.09
N ILE A 24 18.51 -0.40 11.80
CA ILE A 24 19.39 0.59 11.13
C ILE A 24 18.73 1.98 11.14
N ALA A 25 17.45 2.08 10.78
CA ALA A 25 16.73 3.35 10.77
C ALA A 25 16.73 3.99 12.18
N LYS A 26 16.43 3.19 13.21
CA LYS A 26 16.45 3.65 14.60
C LYS A 26 17.85 4.10 15.05
N ALA A 27 18.89 3.32 14.76
CA ALA A 27 20.26 3.65 15.15
C ALA A 27 20.76 4.97 14.52
N ASN A 28 20.20 5.34 13.37
CA ASN A 28 20.56 6.55 12.63
C ASN A 28 19.54 7.70 12.79
N ASN A 29 18.58 7.59 13.72
CA ASN A 29 17.51 8.57 13.93
C ASN A 29 16.70 8.90 12.64
N GLN A 30 16.47 7.89 11.81
CA GLN A 30 15.73 8.02 10.56
C GLN A 30 14.26 7.64 10.77
N LEU A 31 13.35 8.42 10.17
CA LEU A 31 11.96 7.99 10.02
C LEU A 31 11.88 6.87 8.99
N LEU A 32 11.17 5.81 9.33
CA LEU A 32 10.99 4.66 8.44
C LEU A 32 9.60 4.69 7.80
N ARG A 33 9.55 4.77 6.47
CA ARG A 33 8.35 4.44 5.70
C ARG A 33 8.39 2.96 5.37
N CYS A 34 7.55 2.19 6.02
CA CYS A 34 7.49 0.75 5.83
C CYS A 34 6.65 0.41 4.58
N HIS A 35 7.15 -0.54 3.79
CA HIS A 35 6.63 -0.84 2.47
C HIS A 35 6.70 -2.34 2.20
N THR A 36 5.63 -3.02 1.79
CA THR A 36 4.20 -2.62 1.68
C THR A 36 3.34 -3.81 2.14
N MET A 37 2.08 -3.60 2.52
CA MET A 37 1.21 -4.71 2.92
C MET A 37 0.63 -5.44 1.71
N VAL A 38 -0.23 -4.77 0.93
CA VAL A 38 -0.94 -5.39 -0.18
C VAL A 38 -0.43 -4.81 -1.49
N TRP A 39 0.15 -5.70 -2.31
CA TRP A 39 0.65 -5.39 -3.63
C TRP A 39 0.39 -6.57 -4.56
N HIS A 40 0.07 -6.28 -5.82
CA HIS A 40 -0.19 -7.30 -6.82
C HIS A 40 1.10 -8.00 -7.32
N LYS A 41 2.28 -7.42 -7.06
CA LYS A 41 3.58 -8.06 -7.33
C LYS A 41 4.18 -8.63 -6.04
N GLN A 42 5.09 -9.59 -6.19
CA GLN A 42 5.78 -10.25 -5.07
C GLN A 42 4.79 -10.80 -4.03
N LEU A 43 3.74 -11.45 -4.53
CA LEU A 43 2.83 -12.24 -3.70
C LEU A 43 3.44 -13.62 -3.46
N PRO A 44 3.32 -14.18 -2.24
CA PRO A 44 3.69 -15.56 -2.01
C PRO A 44 2.97 -16.51 -2.98
N ALA A 45 3.66 -17.57 -3.42
CA ALA A 45 3.09 -18.55 -4.35
C ALA A 45 1.77 -19.17 -3.87
N TRP A 46 1.60 -19.36 -2.55
CA TRP A 46 0.37 -19.89 -1.96
C TRP A 46 -0.82 -18.92 -2.07
N VAL A 47 -0.57 -17.61 -2.19
CA VAL A 47 -1.59 -16.59 -2.47
C VAL A 47 -1.87 -16.51 -3.96
N SER A 48 -0.83 -16.43 -4.80
CA SER A 48 -0.98 -16.24 -6.25
C SER A 48 -1.58 -17.46 -6.95
N ASN A 49 -1.24 -18.67 -6.49
CA ASN A 49 -1.68 -19.93 -7.09
C ASN A 49 -2.86 -20.55 -6.33
N GLY A 50 -3.27 -19.96 -5.22
CA GLY A 50 -4.37 -20.48 -4.40
C GLY A 50 -5.74 -20.12 -4.95
N THR A 51 -6.70 -21.03 -4.82
CA THR A 51 -8.12 -20.76 -5.06
C THR A 51 -8.78 -20.34 -3.76
N TRP A 52 -9.16 -19.07 -3.65
CA TRP A 52 -9.68 -18.50 -2.41
C TRP A 52 -11.17 -18.15 -2.55
N PRO A 53 -12.05 -18.66 -1.69
CA PRO A 53 -13.32 -17.99 -1.40
C PRO A 53 -13.05 -16.57 -0.87
N ALA A 54 -13.91 -15.61 -1.21
CA ALA A 54 -13.72 -14.22 -0.82
C ALA A 54 -13.52 -14.03 0.69
N ALA A 55 -14.32 -14.72 1.51
CA ALA A 55 -14.21 -14.68 2.98
C ALA A 55 -12.84 -15.17 3.49
N SER A 56 -12.29 -16.22 2.90
CA SER A 56 -10.98 -16.76 3.28
C SER A 56 -9.86 -15.79 2.93
N LEU A 57 -9.95 -15.09 1.79
CA LEU A 57 -8.95 -14.09 1.42
C LEU A 57 -9.02 -12.83 2.29
N THR A 58 -10.22 -12.39 2.69
CA THR A 58 -10.41 -11.32 3.69
C THR A 58 -9.64 -11.63 4.97
N ALA A 59 -9.85 -12.83 5.53
CA ALA A 59 -9.17 -13.25 6.76
C ALA A 59 -7.64 -13.29 6.59
N VAL A 60 -7.16 -13.73 5.43
CA VAL A 60 -5.74 -13.76 5.11
C VAL A 60 -5.12 -12.35 5.07
N ILE A 61 -5.79 -11.38 4.44
CA ILE A 61 -5.33 -9.98 4.38
C ILE A 61 -5.34 -9.36 5.79
N GLN A 62 -6.44 -9.53 6.53
CA GLN A 62 -6.55 -9.02 7.90
C GLN A 62 -5.44 -9.58 8.79
N ASN A 63 -5.15 -10.88 8.69
CA ASN A 63 -4.09 -11.53 9.45
C ASN A 63 -2.71 -10.99 9.10
N LEU A 64 -2.40 -10.84 7.80
CA LEU A 64 -1.15 -10.25 7.33
C LEU A 64 -0.95 -8.85 7.92
N VAL A 65 -1.92 -7.96 7.71
CA VAL A 65 -1.83 -6.56 8.12
C VAL A 65 -1.71 -6.46 9.64
N THR A 66 -2.60 -7.13 10.37
CA THR A 66 -2.63 -7.08 11.83
C THR A 66 -1.30 -7.57 12.42
N LYS A 67 -0.81 -8.75 12.03
CA LYS A 67 0.42 -9.31 12.58
C LYS A 67 1.64 -8.47 12.23
N THR A 68 1.74 -8.03 10.98
CA THR A 68 2.91 -7.27 10.51
C THR A 68 2.96 -5.88 11.15
N MET A 69 1.85 -5.14 11.17
CA MET A 69 1.82 -3.81 11.78
C MET A 69 1.94 -3.87 13.30
N THR A 70 1.39 -4.89 13.96
CA THR A 70 1.58 -5.09 15.40
C THR A 70 3.07 -5.32 15.73
N HIS A 71 3.78 -6.11 14.91
CA HIS A 71 5.20 -6.38 15.11
C HIS A 71 6.07 -5.12 14.96
N TYR A 72 5.81 -4.30 13.94
CA TYR A 72 6.55 -3.06 13.69
C TYR A 72 5.95 -1.80 14.34
N LYS A 73 5.01 -1.96 15.28
CA LYS A 73 4.33 -0.84 15.92
C LYS A 73 5.34 0.12 16.58
N GLY A 74 5.21 1.41 16.28
CA GLY A 74 6.13 2.45 16.76
C GLY A 74 7.51 2.46 16.10
N GLN A 75 7.80 1.53 15.17
CA GLN A 75 9.04 1.51 14.39
C GLN A 75 8.85 2.16 13.01
N CYS A 76 7.64 2.05 12.45
CA CYS A 76 7.26 2.69 11.20
C CYS A 76 6.62 4.05 11.48
N HIS A 77 7.12 5.11 10.84
CA HIS A 77 6.45 6.41 10.81
C HIS A 77 5.22 6.38 9.90
N ALA A 78 5.32 5.68 8.78
CA ALA A 78 4.27 5.52 7.81
C ALA A 78 4.26 4.09 7.22
N TRP A 79 3.09 3.63 6.78
CA TRP A 79 2.93 2.40 6.02
C TRP A 79 2.33 2.69 4.64
N ASP A 80 2.97 2.17 3.60
CA ASP A 80 2.27 1.95 2.33
C ASP A 80 1.39 0.70 2.52
N VAL A 81 0.10 0.90 2.80
CA VAL A 81 -0.86 -0.19 3.09
C VAL A 81 -1.27 -0.89 1.80
N VAL A 82 -1.52 -0.09 0.76
CA VAL A 82 -1.85 -0.57 -0.57
C VAL A 82 -0.91 0.07 -1.58
N ASN A 83 -0.36 -0.77 -2.47
CA ASN A 83 0.59 -0.34 -3.48
C ASN A 83 0.09 -0.72 -4.87
N GLU A 84 0.15 0.23 -5.80
CA GLU A 84 -0.09 0.01 -7.24
C GLU A 84 -1.41 -0.69 -7.56
N VAL A 85 -2.51 -0.11 -7.09
CA VAL A 85 -3.85 -0.70 -7.28
C VAL A 85 -4.52 -0.23 -8.57
N VAL A 86 -3.97 0.75 -9.29
CA VAL A 86 -4.54 1.21 -10.58
C VAL A 86 -3.75 0.58 -11.73
N ASN A 87 -4.46 -0.15 -12.59
CA ASN A 87 -3.90 -0.76 -13.79
C ASN A 87 -3.35 0.29 -14.76
N GLU A 88 -2.19 0.03 -15.36
CA GLU A 88 -1.56 0.98 -16.29
C GLU A 88 -2.25 1.11 -17.65
N VAL A 89 -2.88 0.04 -18.13
CA VAL A 89 -3.45 -0.03 -19.48
C VAL A 89 -4.89 0.48 -19.46
N VAL A 90 -5.71 -0.06 -18.55
CA VAL A 90 -7.15 0.27 -18.50
C VAL A 90 -7.48 1.39 -17.52
N ASN A 91 -6.55 1.80 -16.64
CA ASN A 91 -6.78 2.82 -15.60
C ASN A 91 -7.91 2.48 -14.62
N GLU A 92 -8.20 1.19 -14.45
CA GLU A 92 -9.17 0.68 -13.49
C GLU A 92 -8.47 0.11 -12.25
N VAL A 93 -9.20 -0.02 -11.15
CA VAL A 93 -8.67 -0.68 -9.95
C VAL A 93 -8.42 -2.15 -10.27
N CYS A 94 -7.14 -2.52 -10.30
CA CYS A 94 -6.69 -3.87 -10.58
C CYS A 94 -6.80 -4.70 -9.29
N ILE A 95 -7.83 -5.54 -9.25
CA ILE A 95 -7.91 -6.63 -8.30
C ILE A 95 -7.13 -7.81 -8.89
N PRO A 96 -6.26 -8.52 -8.16
CA PRO A 96 -5.74 -9.80 -8.62
C PRO A 96 -6.93 -10.69 -9.01
N GLN A 97 -6.88 -11.42 -10.13
CA GLN A 97 -8.05 -12.01 -10.80
C GLN A 97 -9.08 -12.70 -9.87
N GLY A 98 -10.38 -12.54 -10.18
CA GLY A 98 -11.54 -13.19 -9.55
C GLY A 98 -12.42 -12.26 -8.71
N PRO A 99 -13.61 -12.71 -8.24
CA PRO A 99 -14.42 -11.99 -7.26
C PRO A 99 -13.69 -11.99 -5.92
N ARG A 100 -12.82 -11.00 -5.72
CA ARG A 100 -12.12 -10.81 -4.45
C ARG A 100 -12.80 -9.72 -3.65
N PRO A 101 -12.77 -9.82 -2.32
CA PRO A 101 -13.30 -8.79 -1.45
C PRO A 101 -12.55 -7.46 -1.67
N ASP A 102 -13.13 -6.35 -1.24
CA ASP A 102 -12.51 -5.01 -1.32
C ASP A 102 -11.26 -4.94 -0.43
N PHE A 103 -10.15 -5.47 -0.95
CA PHE A 103 -8.89 -5.62 -0.23
C PHE A 103 -8.30 -4.27 0.17
N ILE A 104 -8.61 -3.20 -0.58
CA ILE A 104 -8.14 -1.86 -0.29
C ILE A 104 -8.75 -1.39 1.01
N LYS A 105 -10.08 -1.48 1.11
CA LYS A 105 -10.82 -1.19 2.34
C LYS A 105 -10.40 -2.12 3.48
N ILE A 106 -10.38 -3.43 3.26
CA ILE A 106 -10.05 -4.42 4.29
C ILE A 106 -8.66 -4.21 4.87
N ALA A 107 -7.64 -4.01 4.03
CA ALA A 107 -6.28 -3.80 4.49
C ALA A 107 -6.15 -2.48 5.26
N SER A 108 -6.78 -1.42 4.78
CA SER A 108 -6.74 -0.09 5.41
C SER A 108 -7.48 -0.06 6.74
N GLU A 109 -8.63 -0.73 6.85
CA GLU A 109 -9.36 -0.88 8.13
C GLU A 109 -8.55 -1.71 9.14
N ALA A 110 -7.98 -2.84 8.72
CA ALA A 110 -7.12 -3.64 9.58
C ALA A 110 -5.88 -2.86 10.04
N ALA A 111 -5.30 -2.04 9.17
CA ALA A 111 -4.15 -1.20 9.48
C ALA A 111 -4.48 -0.14 10.54
N ALA A 112 -5.61 0.54 10.38
CA ALA A 112 -6.09 1.54 11.32
C ALA A 112 -6.35 0.96 12.72
N ILE A 113 -6.80 -0.30 12.80
CA ILE A 113 -7.01 -1.01 14.07
C ILE A 113 -5.67 -1.42 14.70
N ALA A 114 -4.75 -1.98 13.91
CA ALA A 114 -3.48 -2.49 14.42
C ALA A 114 -2.59 -1.37 14.97
N ASP A 115 -2.52 -0.25 14.25
CA ASP A 115 -1.77 0.92 14.67
C ASP A 115 -2.52 2.23 14.33
N PRO A 116 -3.34 2.74 15.26
CA PRO A 116 -4.14 3.92 15.03
C PRO A 116 -3.34 5.22 14.99
N VAL A 117 -2.05 5.22 15.36
CA VAL A 117 -1.21 6.43 15.33
C VAL A 117 -0.35 6.53 14.09
N THR A 118 0.04 5.41 13.47
CA THR A 118 0.87 5.41 12.26
C THR A 118 0.13 6.03 11.07
N GLU A 119 0.90 6.74 10.22
CA GLU A 119 0.41 7.28 8.95
C GLU A 119 0.14 6.16 7.94
N LEU A 120 -1.02 6.17 7.30
CA LEU A 120 -1.46 5.11 6.36
C LEU A 120 -1.56 5.67 4.94
N TYR A 121 -0.72 5.16 4.05
CA TYR A 121 -0.57 5.61 2.68
C TYR A 121 -1.13 4.63 1.66
N TYR A 122 -1.76 5.18 0.63
CA TYR A 122 -1.87 4.54 -0.68
C TYR A 122 -0.72 5.02 -1.56
N ASN A 123 0.11 4.11 -2.10
CA ASN A 123 1.27 4.44 -2.91
C ASN A 123 1.11 4.01 -4.38
N GLU A 124 1.46 4.89 -5.32
CA GLU A 124 1.23 4.68 -6.75
C GLU A 124 2.26 5.42 -7.62
N PHE A 125 2.55 4.86 -8.80
CA PHE A 125 3.40 5.50 -9.82
C PHE A 125 2.58 6.09 -10.97
N ARG A 126 3.20 6.98 -11.75
CA ARG A 126 2.59 7.68 -12.89
C ARG A 126 1.32 8.47 -12.53
N ILE A 127 1.25 8.96 -11.29
CA ILE A 127 0.18 9.84 -10.81
C ILE A 127 0.65 11.26 -10.48
N GLY A 128 1.94 11.56 -10.74
CA GLY A 128 2.55 12.88 -10.55
C GLY A 128 2.28 13.90 -11.66
N SER A 129 1.47 13.54 -12.65
CA SER A 129 1.00 14.38 -13.74
C SER A 129 -0.51 14.20 -13.94
N PRO A 130 -1.23 15.20 -14.48
CA PRO A 130 -2.62 15.01 -14.91
C PRO A 130 -2.76 13.87 -15.92
N GLY A 131 -3.84 13.10 -15.81
CA GLY A 131 -4.10 11.97 -16.70
C GLY A 131 -5.07 10.95 -16.08
N ALA A 132 -5.51 9.98 -16.90
CA ALA A 132 -6.49 8.96 -16.52
C ALA A 132 -6.08 8.20 -15.25
N LYS A 133 -4.82 7.72 -15.18
CA LYS A 133 -4.31 7.02 -14.00
C LYS A 133 -4.37 7.86 -12.73
N SER A 134 -3.97 9.14 -12.82
CA SER A 134 -4.02 10.05 -11.66
C SER A 134 -5.45 10.39 -11.21
N LYS A 135 -6.44 10.31 -12.12
CA LYS A 135 -7.86 10.48 -11.82
C LYS A 135 -8.43 9.22 -11.17
N ALA A 136 -8.06 8.04 -11.65
CA ALA A 136 -8.43 6.77 -11.06
C ALA A 136 -7.84 6.61 -9.64
N ALA A 137 -6.58 6.98 -9.44
CA ALA A 137 -5.95 7.00 -8.11
C ALA A 137 -6.68 7.94 -7.14
N LEU A 138 -7.11 9.12 -7.61
CA LEU A 138 -7.93 10.03 -6.80
C LEU A 138 -9.31 9.45 -6.49
N ALA A 139 -9.91 8.69 -7.41
CA ALA A 139 -11.17 8.00 -7.16
C ALA A 139 -11.03 6.92 -6.06
N VAL A 140 -9.92 6.19 -6.02
CA VAL A 140 -9.61 5.25 -4.91
C VAL A 140 -9.57 5.97 -3.58
N VAL A 141 -8.85 7.10 -3.51
CA VAL A 141 -8.77 7.94 -2.29
C VAL A 141 -10.17 8.37 -1.85
N ARG A 142 -10.99 8.89 -2.77
CA ARG A 142 -12.37 9.31 -2.47
C ARG A 142 -13.23 8.17 -1.94
N THR A 143 -13.19 6.99 -2.56
CA THR A 143 -13.92 5.82 -2.09
C THR A 143 -13.55 5.44 -0.65
N LEU A 144 -12.27 5.52 -0.28
CA LEU A 144 -11.82 5.23 1.08
C LEU A 144 -12.29 6.30 2.08
N LEU A 145 -12.22 7.58 1.71
CA LEU A 145 -12.70 8.69 2.53
C LEU A 145 -14.23 8.62 2.74
N ASP A 146 -15.00 8.37 1.68
CA ASP A 146 -16.46 8.22 1.73
C ASP A 146 -16.87 7.04 2.63
N ALA A 147 -16.08 5.95 2.60
CA ALA A 147 -16.24 4.80 3.48
C ALA A 147 -15.71 5.02 4.92
N LYS A 148 -15.20 6.23 5.24
CA LYS A 148 -14.61 6.59 6.55
C LYS A 148 -13.42 5.71 6.95
N VAL A 149 -12.71 5.19 5.96
CA VAL A 149 -11.49 4.39 6.16
C VAL A 149 -10.33 5.35 6.42
N LYS A 150 -9.54 5.09 7.46
CA LYS A 150 -8.35 5.90 7.76
C LYS A 150 -7.32 5.73 6.63
N ILE A 151 -7.12 6.78 5.88
CA ILE A 151 -5.95 7.03 5.05
C ILE A 151 -5.45 8.43 5.39
N THR A 152 -4.14 8.59 5.52
CA THR A 152 -3.55 9.87 5.93
C THR A 152 -2.65 10.47 4.86
N GLY A 153 -2.34 9.72 3.80
CA GLY A 153 -1.60 10.26 2.68
C GLY A 153 -1.68 9.43 1.40
N ILE A 154 -1.20 10.04 0.32
CA ILE A 154 -0.95 9.38 -0.95
C ILE A 154 0.54 9.49 -1.30
N GLY A 155 1.16 8.37 -1.67
CA GLY A 155 2.55 8.28 -2.08
C GLY A 155 2.66 8.38 -3.60
N LEU A 156 3.47 9.32 -4.08
CA LEU A 156 3.82 9.45 -5.49
C LEU A 156 5.23 8.86 -5.69
N GLN A 157 5.32 7.65 -6.26
CA GLN A 157 6.60 6.94 -6.41
C GLN A 157 7.65 7.74 -7.18
N SER A 158 7.23 8.58 -8.12
CA SER A 158 8.10 9.51 -8.86
C SER A 158 9.27 8.83 -9.59
N HIS A 159 9.05 7.62 -10.09
CA HIS A 159 9.95 6.95 -11.02
C HIS A 159 9.94 7.68 -12.37
N PHE A 160 10.85 8.62 -12.50
CA PHE A 160 11.04 9.50 -13.64
C PHE A 160 12.14 8.98 -14.56
N ILE A 161 12.02 9.26 -15.86
CA ILE A 161 13.07 9.08 -16.86
C ILE A 161 13.62 10.45 -17.25
N VAL A 162 14.82 10.56 -17.81
CA VAL A 162 15.45 11.87 -18.07
C VAL A 162 14.56 12.78 -18.94
N GLU A 163 13.88 12.20 -19.93
CA GLU A 163 12.97 12.89 -20.83
C GLU A 163 11.50 12.62 -20.47
N GLY A 164 10.61 13.61 -20.61
CA GLY A 164 9.17 13.40 -20.44
C GLY A 164 8.64 13.54 -19.00
N ASN A 165 9.42 14.12 -18.08
CA ASN A 165 8.95 14.42 -16.73
C ASN A 165 7.99 15.61 -16.71
N PRO A 166 7.03 15.63 -15.76
CA PRO A 166 6.24 16.83 -15.51
C PRO A 166 7.15 18.00 -15.16
N SER A 167 6.79 19.18 -15.65
CA SER A 167 7.40 20.41 -15.14
C SER A 167 7.14 20.54 -13.63
N LYS A 168 7.99 21.29 -12.93
CA LYS A 168 7.76 21.61 -11.50
C LYS A 168 6.34 22.15 -11.28
N ALA A 169 5.87 23.05 -12.14
CA ALA A 169 4.53 23.63 -12.03
C ALA A 169 3.42 22.59 -12.18
N THR A 170 3.57 21.67 -13.15
CA THR A 170 2.65 20.55 -13.36
C THR A 170 2.60 19.64 -12.13
N HIS A 171 3.76 19.32 -11.55
CA HIS A 171 3.85 18.44 -10.40
C HIS A 171 3.22 19.08 -9.14
N VAL A 172 3.51 20.36 -8.88
CA VAL A 172 2.89 21.12 -7.78
C VAL A 172 1.38 21.19 -7.92
N ALA A 173 0.87 21.50 -9.11
CA ALA A 173 -0.56 21.52 -9.38
C ALA A 173 -1.21 20.16 -9.11
N LYS A 174 -0.51 19.06 -9.46
CA LYS A 174 -1.02 17.71 -9.20
C LYS A 174 -1.04 17.36 -7.71
N LEU A 175 -0.02 17.76 -6.94
CA LEU A 175 0.00 17.60 -5.48
C LEU A 175 -1.18 18.32 -4.82
N GLY A 176 -1.49 19.55 -5.24
CA GLY A 176 -2.65 20.29 -4.73
C GLY A 176 -4.00 19.63 -5.03
N GLY A 177 -4.06 18.74 -6.04
CA GLY A 177 -5.25 17.94 -6.33
C GLY A 177 -5.53 16.80 -5.34
N PHE A 178 -4.59 16.51 -4.43
CA PHE A 178 -4.73 15.48 -3.39
C PHE A 178 -4.95 16.03 -1.98
N THR A 179 -4.98 17.36 -1.81
CA THR A 179 -5.12 18.04 -0.51
C THR A 179 -6.54 18.57 -0.26
N ALA A 180 -7.55 17.99 -0.93
CA ALA A 180 -8.96 18.42 -0.84
C ALA A 180 -9.71 17.70 0.28
#